data_AF-A0A484ZSH0-F1
#
_entry.id   AF-A0A484ZSH0-F1
#
_cell.length_a   1.000
_cell.length_b   1.000
_cell.length_c   1.000
_cell.angle_alpha   90.00
_cell.angle_beta   90.00
_cell.angle_gamma   90.00
#
_symmetry.space_group_name_H-M   'P 1'
#
loop_
_entity.id
_entity.type
_entity.pdbx_description
1 polymer ?
#
loop_
_entity_poly.entity_id
_entity_poly.type
_entity_poly.pdbx_seq_one_letter_code
_entity_poly.pdbx_strand_id
1 'polypeptide(L)' 'MYPYLAADKGISKEFAQELVDCCWIKLNDVNKTRDEVSAQAFAGYAVFQNLCVGGQTEDG' A
#
# COMPACT_ATOMS: atom_id res chain seq x y z
N MET A 1 7.07 3.20 8.17
CA MET A 1 7.79 1.94 7.85
C MET A 1 9.30 2.05 7.95
N TYR A 2 9.91 3.17 7.52
CA TYR A 2 11.38 3.32 7.50
C TYR A 2 12.13 2.97 8.81
N PRO A 3 11.70 3.38 10.03
CA PRO A 3 12.44 3.05 11.25
C PRO A 3 12.63 1.55 11.48
N TYR A 4 11.64 0.73 11.10
CA TYR A 4 11.71 -0.73 11.23
C TYR A 4 12.72 -1.34 10.25
N LEU A 5 12.69 -0.89 8.99
CA LEU A 5 13.67 -1.30 7.98
C LEU A 5 15.10 -0.88 8.37
N ALA A 6 15.28 0.33 8.93
CA ALA A 6 16.59 0.83 9.35
C ALA A 6 17.14 0.11 10.59
N ALA A 7 16.25 -0.35 11.49
CA ALA A 7 16.62 -1.07 12.70
C ALA A 7 17.04 -2.52 12.41
N ASP A 8 16.44 -3.17 11.39
CA ASP A 8 16.73 -4.55 11.04
C ASP A 8 18.11 -4.68 10.37
N LYS A 9 19.04 -5.38 11.04
CA LYS A 9 20.41 -5.61 10.55
C LYS A 9 20.59 -6.97 9.87
N GLY A 10 19.58 -7.84 9.92
CA GLY A 10 19.62 -9.19 9.38
C GLY A 10 18.88 -9.35 8.05
N ILE A 11 17.97 -8.43 7.73
CA ILE A 11 17.19 -8.49 6.49
C ILE A 11 18.05 -8.12 5.26
N SER A 12 17.90 -8.87 4.17
CA SER A 12 18.47 -8.47 2.89
C SER A 12 17.61 -7.41 2.22
N LYS A 13 18.22 -6.61 1.34
CA LYS A 13 17.48 -5.60 0.58
C LYS A 13 16.40 -6.23 -0.30
N GLU A 14 16.71 -7.38 -0.89
CA GLU A 14 15.83 -8.13 -1.79
C GLU A 14 14.61 -8.66 -1.04
N PHE A 15 14.80 -9.23 0.16
CA PHE A 15 13.68 -9.75 0.94
C PHE A 15 12.82 -8.62 1.51
N ALA A 16 13.43 -7.50 1.92
CA ALA A 16 12.68 -6.30 2.31
C ALA A 16 11.80 -5.78 1.16
N GLN A 17 12.30 -5.80 -0.08
CA GLN A 17 11.53 -5.42 -1.26
C GLN A 17 10.40 -6.41 -1.54
N GLU A 18 10.67 -7.72 -1.47
CA GLU A 18 9.65 -8.76 -1.67
C GLU A 18 8.47 -8.62 -0.70
N LEU A 19 8.73 -8.25 0.57
CA LEU A 19 7.67 -7.99 1.55
C LEU A 19 6.80 -6.79 1.18
N VAL A 20 7.39 -5.72 0.62
CA VAL A 20 6.64 -4.55 0.11
C VAL A 20 5.84 -4.94 -1.13
N ASP A 21 6.42 -5.72 -2.06
CA ASP A 21 5.73 -6.23 -3.23
C ASP A 21 4.54 -7.12 -2.85
N CYS A 22 4.71 -7.97 -1.84
CA CYS A 22 3.62 -8.75 -1.24
C CYS A 22 2.51 -7.84 -0.70
N CYS A 23 2.86 -6.76 0.00
CA CYS A 23 1.87 -5.78 0.44
C CYS A 23 1.10 -5.19 -0.75
N TRP A 24 1.77 -4.90 -1.88
CA TRP A 24 1.12 -4.34 -3.07
C TRP A 24 0.16 -5.32 -3.72
N ILE A 25 0.52 -6.60 -3.77
CA ILE A 25 -0.38 -7.66 -4.20
C ILE A 25 -1.58 -7.74 -3.25
N LYS A 26 -1.33 -7.75 -1.93
CA LYS A 26 -2.39 -7.87 -0.91
C LYS A 26 -3.33 -6.69 -0.86
N LEU A 27 -2.89 -5.49 -1.21
CA LEU A 27 -3.78 -4.33 -1.35
C LEU A 27 -4.83 -4.53 -2.45
N ASN A 28 -4.56 -5.37 -3.46
CA ASN A 28 -5.52 -5.70 -4.52
C ASN A 28 -6.41 -6.91 -4.20
N ASP A 29 -6.17 -7.60 -3.08
CA ASP A 29 -6.97 -8.74 -2.64
C ASP A 29 -8.29 -8.30 -1.98
N VAL A 30 -8.30 -7.11 -1.38
CA VAL A 30 -9.50 -6.53 -0.77
C VAL A 30 -10.42 -5.99 -1.86
N ASN A 31 -11.69 -6.37 -1.79
CA ASN A 31 -12.72 -5.89 -2.72
C ASN A 31 -14.02 -5.53 -1.98
N LYS A 32 -14.90 -4.78 -2.64
CA LYS A 32 -16.20 -4.34 -2.10
C LYS A 32 -17.27 -4.37 -3.19
N THR A 33 -18.24 -5.26 -3.03
CA THR A 33 -19.48 -5.24 -3.82
C THR A 33 -20.35 -4.05 -3.42
N ARG A 34 -21.08 -3.50 -4.38
CA ARG A 34 -21.96 -2.33 -4.19
C ARG A 34 -23.28 -2.59 -4.92
N ASP A 35 -24.33 -1.84 -4.58
CA ASP A 35 -25.56 -1.82 -5.36
C ASP A 35 -25.31 -1.27 -6.78
N GLU A 36 -26.22 -1.55 -7.70
CA GLU A 36 -26.08 -1.26 -9.14
C GLU A 36 -25.72 0.20 -9.44
N VAL A 37 -26.39 1.15 -8.78
CA VAL A 37 -26.19 2.58 -9.04
C VAL A 37 -24.85 3.03 -8.48
N SER A 38 -24.53 2.63 -7.24
CA SER A 38 -23.24 2.94 -6.62
C SER A 38 -22.05 2.33 -7.38
N ALA A 39 -22.22 1.14 -7.97
CA ALA A 39 -21.17 0.47 -8.73
C ALA A 39 -20.77 1.24 -10.00
N GLN A 40 -21.68 2.04 -10.59
CA GLN A 40 -21.36 2.90 -11.73
C GLN A 40 -20.42 4.05 -11.34
N ALA A 41 -20.63 4.66 -10.17
CA ALA A 41 -19.79 5.75 -9.68
C ALA A 41 -18.40 5.29 -9.20
N PHE A 42 -18.27 4.02 -8.78
CA PHE A 42 -17.03 3.43 -8.26
C PHE A 42 -16.61 2.19 -9.07
N ALA A 43 -16.75 2.26 -10.39
CA ALA A 43 -16.45 1.17 -11.30
C ALA A 43 -14.98 0.72 -11.20
N GLY A 44 -14.73 -0.56 -11.53
CA GLY A 44 -13.37 -1.12 -11.59
C GLY A 44 -12.85 -1.72 -10.29
N TYR A 45 -13.73 -2.06 -9.33
CA TYR A 45 -13.37 -2.69 -8.05
C TYR A 45 -12.33 -1.90 -7.24
N ALA A 46 -12.17 -0.61 -7.53
CA ALA A 46 -11.30 0.25 -6.79
C ALA A 46 -11.80 0.40 -5.34
N VAL A 47 -10.86 0.26 -4.41
CA VAL A 47 -11.05 0.52 -2.97
C VAL A 47 -10.32 1.79 -2.52
N PHE A 48 -9.70 2.52 -3.45
CA PHE A 48 -9.15 3.87 -3.25
C PHE A 48 -8.14 3.99 -2.09
N GLN A 49 -7.30 2.97 -1.92
CA GLN A 49 -6.24 2.94 -0.90
C GLN A 49 -5.06 3.79 -1.36
N ASN A 50 -5.06 5.07 -0.98
CA ASN A 50 -3.96 5.98 -1.31
C ASN A 50 -2.76 5.75 -0.38
N LEU A 51 -1.55 5.68 -0.96
CA LEU A 51 -0.29 5.60 -0.25
C LEU A 51 0.72 6.54 -0.93
N CYS A 52 1.31 7.44 -0.14
CA CYS A 52 2.29 8.42 -0.61
C CYS A 52 3.67 8.20 0.02
N VAL A 53 4.70 8.71 -0.65
CA VAL A 53 6.10 8.71 -0.18
C VAL A 53 6.74 10.07 -0.44
N GLY A 54 7.80 10.41 0.31
CA GLY A 54 8.45 11.72 0.24
C GLY A 54 7.70 12.81 1.01
N GLY A 55 7.91 14.07 0.64
CA GLY A 55 7.43 15.24 1.38
C GLY A 55 8.49 15.85 2.29
N GLN A 56 8.08 16.72 3.21
CA GLN A 56 8.95 17.40 4.18
C GLN A 56 8.75 16.82 5.57
N THR A 57 9.80 16.90 6.39
CA THR A 57 9.69 16.61 7.82
C THR A 57 9.15 17.81 8.57
N GLU A 58 8.91 17.70 9.87
CA GLU A 58 8.47 18.84 10.69
C GLU A 58 9.49 20.01 10.68
N ASP A 59 10.77 19.70 10.41
CA ASP A 59 11.85 20.68 10.29
C ASP A 59 11.95 21.35 8.89
N GLY A 60 11.10 20.94 7.94
CA GLY A 60 11.14 21.34 6.54
C GLY A 60 11.82 20.33 5.63
#